data_AF-A0A329E8E1-F1
#
_entry.id   AF-A0A329E8E1-F1
#
_cell.length_a   1.000
_cell.length_b   1.000
_cell.length_c   1.000
_cell.angle_alpha   90.00
_cell.angle_beta   90.00
_cell.angle_gamma   90.00
#
_symmetry.space_group_name_H-M   'P 1'
#
loop_
_entity.id
_entity.type
_entity.pdbx_description
1 polymer ?
#
loop_
_entity_poly.entity_id
_entity_poly.type
_entity_poly.pdbx_seq_one_letter_code
_entity_poly.pdbx_strand_id
1 'polypeptide(L)' 'MNKCGQCRQFSRTPDNQKDLCGAWEQPTSATRAACEYFMPKKPLRNMEPITKQP' A
#
# COMPACT_ATOMS: atom_id res chain seq x y z
N MET A 1 0.81 13.67 7.50
CA MET A 1 0.10 12.43 7.88
C MET A 1 0.16 11.45 6.72
N ASN A 2 0.42 10.18 6.99
CA ASN A 2 0.43 9.12 5.98
C ASN A 2 -1.00 8.77 5.54
N LYS A 3 -1.17 8.36 4.29
CA LYS A 3 -2.46 7.98 3.71
C LYS A 3 -2.53 6.49 3.41
N CYS A 4 -3.73 5.90 3.44
CA CYS A 4 -3.93 4.50 3.06
C CYS A 4 -3.39 4.21 1.66
N GLY A 5 -3.50 5.12 0.68
CA GLY A 5 -2.94 4.93 -0.66
C GLY A 5 -1.41 4.77 -0.71
N GLN A 6 -0.70 5.17 0.35
CA GLN A 6 0.76 4.99 0.49
C GLN A 6 1.12 3.69 1.23
N CYS A 7 0.12 2.94 1.70
CA CYS A 7 0.30 1.70 2.45
C CYS A 7 0.48 0.50 1.50
N ARG A 8 1.37 -0.43 1.85
CA ARG A 8 1.60 -1.70 1.14
C ARG A 8 0.35 -2.56 1.07
N GLN A 9 -0.46 -2.52 2.11
CA GLN A 9 -1.67 -3.31 2.21
C GLN A 9 -2.89 -2.65 1.57
N PHE A 10 -2.73 -1.48 0.95
CA PHE A 10 -3.82 -0.86 0.18
C PHE A 10 -3.95 -1.51 -1.19
N SER A 11 -5.14 -2.03 -1.44
CA SER A 11 -5.54 -2.66 -2.70
C SER A 11 -6.61 -1.82 -3.37
N ARG A 12 -6.31 -1.35 -4.59
CA ARG A 12 -7.28 -0.67 -5.44
C ARG A 12 -8.09 -1.73 -6.17
N THR A 13 -9.40 -1.75 -5.96
CA THR A 13 -10.32 -2.63 -6.66
C THR A 13 -10.79 -1.95 -7.96
N PRO A 14 -11.03 -2.72 -9.05
CA PRO A 14 -11.52 -2.17 -10.31
C PRO A 14 -12.93 -1.58 -10.21
N ASP A 15 -13.30 -0.84 -11.26
CA ASP A 15 -14.39 0.14 -11.35
C ASP A 15 -15.71 -0.28 -10.67
N ASN A 16 -16.26 0.64 -9.85
CA ASN A 16 -17.40 0.52 -8.93
C ASN A 16 -17.20 -0.21 -7.59
N GLN A 17 -16.03 -0.79 -7.30
CA GLN A 17 -15.73 -1.32 -5.97
C GLN A 17 -14.89 -0.34 -5.14
N LYS A 18 -15.22 -0.22 -3.83
CA LYS A 18 -14.47 0.62 -2.88
C LYS A 18 -13.08 0.03 -2.65
N ASP A 19 -12.05 0.87 -2.59
CA ASP A 19 -10.70 0.42 -2.25
C ASP A 19 -10.71 -0.38 -0.93
N LEU A 20 -9.81 -1.33 -0.78
CA LEU A 20 -9.71 -2.17 0.42
C LEU A 20 -8.39 -1.94 1.16
N CYS A 21 -8.47 -1.91 2.48
CA CYS A 21 -7.31 -1.94 3.35
C CYS A 21 -7.08 -3.39 3.81
N GLY A 22 -6.05 -4.04 3.30
CA GLY A 22 -5.72 -5.42 3.62
C GLY A 22 -5.23 -5.67 5.06
N ALA A 23 -5.10 -4.64 5.91
CA ALA A 23 -4.76 -4.81 7.32
C ALA A 23 -5.91 -5.39 8.14
N TRP A 24 -7.14 -5.04 7.76
CA TRP A 24 -8.37 -5.36 8.48
C TRP A 24 -9.53 -5.66 7.52
N GLU A 25 -9.23 -5.77 6.23
CA GLU A 25 -10.13 -6.11 5.12
C GLU A 25 -11.37 -5.20 4.97
N GLN A 26 -11.31 -4.00 5.51
CA GLN A 26 -12.38 -3.00 5.41
C GLN A 26 -12.24 -2.09 4.18
N PRO A 27 -13.38 -1.59 3.66
CA PRO A 27 -13.39 -0.51 2.68
C PRO A 27 -12.61 0.71 3.20
N THR A 28 -11.75 1.24 2.34
CA THR A 28 -10.94 2.43 2.59
C THR A 28 -10.95 3.32 1.35
N SER A 29 -10.23 4.44 1.41
CA SER A 29 -9.91 5.25 0.24
C SER A 29 -8.43 5.59 0.22
N ALA A 30 -7.89 5.83 -0.98
CA ALA A 30 -6.49 6.24 -1.13
C ALA A 30 -6.15 7.54 -0.37
N THR A 31 -7.13 8.43 -0.17
CA THR A 31 -6.95 9.74 0.46
C THR A 31 -7.12 9.74 1.99
N ARG A 32 -7.77 8.70 2.54
CA ARG A 32 -7.99 8.52 3.99
C ARG A 32 -6.65 8.47 4.73
N ALA A 33 -6.62 9.02 5.95
CA ALA A 33 -5.49 8.85 6.86
C ALA A 33 -5.23 7.35 7.09
N ALA A 34 -3.95 6.99 7.13
CA ALA A 34 -3.57 5.61 7.35
C ALA A 34 -3.98 5.11 8.75
N CYS A 35 -4.33 3.83 8.85
CA CYS A 35 -4.60 3.18 10.12
C CYS A 35 -3.31 2.93 10.92
N GLU A 36 -3.45 2.44 12.15
CA GLU A 36 -2.34 2.07 13.03
C GLU A 36 -1.43 0.97 12.46
N TYR A 37 -1.94 0.14 11.55
CA TYR A 37 -1.20 -0.92 10.84
C TYR A 37 -0.50 -0.42 9.56
N PHE A 38 -0.30 0.89 9.42
CA PHE A 38 0.29 1.47 8.22
C PHE A 38 1.70 0.92 7.94
N MET A 39 1.87 0.34 6.75
CA MET A 39 3.16 -0.10 6.25
C MET A 39 3.51 0.66 4.96
N PRO A 40 4.52 1.54 4.94
CA PRO A 40 4.83 2.33 3.75
C PRO A 40 5.26 1.45 2.55
N LYS A 41 4.74 1.74 1.36
CA LYS A 41 5.29 1.16 0.11
C LYS A 41 6.76 1.55 0.00
N LYS A 42 7.63 0.57 -0.28
CA LYS A 42 9.04 0.87 -0.57
C LYS A 42 9.04 1.80 -1.78
N PRO A 43 9.68 2.98 -1.74
CA PRO A 43 9.86 3.77 -2.95
C PRO A 43 10.63 2.91 -3.95
N LEU A 44 10.21 2.91 -5.21
CA LEU A 44 10.85 2.15 -6.30
C LEU A 44 12.31 2.58 -6.59
N ARG A 45 12.91 3.45 -5.76
CA ARG A 45 14.26 4.01 -5.96
C ARG A 45 15.42 3.16 -5.44
N ASN A 46 15.18 2.03 -4.79
CA ASN A 46 16.21 1.08 -4.39
C ASN A 46 15.90 -0.33 -4.91
N MET A 47 15.63 -0.45 -6.21
CA MET A 47 16.03 -1.67 -6.92
C MET A 47 17.55 -1.59 -7.09
N GLU A 48 18.29 -1.90 -6.02
CA GLU A 48 19.63 -2.42 -6.24
C GLU A 48 19.47 -3.63 -7.18
N PRO A 49 20.18 -3.69 -8.32
CA PRO A 49 20.13 -4.88 -9.15
C PRO A 49 20.50 -6.05 -8.26
N ILE A 50 19.66 -7.07 -8.24
CA ILE A 50 19.96 -8.35 -7.61
C ILE A 50 21.22 -8.87 -8.32
N THR A 51 22.39 -8.52 -7.80
CA THR A 51 23.62 -9.22 -8.10
C THR A 51 23.37 -10.63 -7.60
N LYS A 52 23.14 -11.54 -8.56
CA LYS A 52 23.29 -12.97 -8.33
C LYS A 52 24.64 -13.16 -7.61
N GLN A 53 24.59 -13.56 -6.34
CA GLN A 53 25.78 -13.99 -5.63
C GLN A 53 26.18 -15.38 -6.16
N PRO A 54 27.48 -15.63 -6.38
CA PRO A 54 28.01 -16.91 -6.87
C PRO A 54 27.92 -18.03 -5.83
#